data_AF-A0A9P0CW72-F1
#
_entry.id   AF-A0A9P0CW72-F1
#
_cell.length_a   1.000
_cell.length_b   1.000
_cell.length_c   1.000
_cell.angle_alpha   90.00
_cell.angle_beta   90.00
_cell.angle_gamma   90.00
#
_symmetry.space_group_name_H-M   'P 1'
#
loop_
_entity.id
_entity.type
_entity.pdbx_description
1 polymer ?
#
loop_
_entity_poly.entity_id
_entity_poly.type
_entity_poly.pdbx_seq_one_letter_code
_entity_poly.pdbx_strand_id
1 'polypeptide(L)'
;MIKFANNFDMNLRLAFGYTSLIGYYSGKVISYNTRSTRCSRCEHGHTKSDHDCRKNFDGSARAMEPDMSVDLVTNNKLLKEENVIISVLIGDDDSSAIAAVRQEASHEVEKWSDTNHAKKNLTSRLYKLSLSAKVVNYFGQLFVRVLNHHKGNVEDTAEALKNIVPHAYGTHDKCKEWLKCHEKDNNFIYKDLPKKTTFN
;
A
#
# COMPACT_ATOMS: atom_id res chain seq x y z
N MET A 1 6.39 12.29 3.96
CA MET A 1 5.48 11.14 4.03
C MET A 1 4.42 11.32 2.96
N ILE A 2 4.27 10.37 2.03
CA ILE A 2 3.39 10.47 0.85
C ILE A 2 2.75 9.10 0.58
N LYS A 3 1.46 9.06 0.22
CA LYS A 3 0.73 7.83 -0.09
C LYS A 3 0.61 7.62 -1.60
N PHE A 4 1.07 6.49 -2.13
CA PHE A 4 0.76 6.07 -3.51
C PHE A 4 -0.63 5.42 -3.59
N ALA A 5 -1.33 5.66 -4.69
CA ALA A 5 -2.54 4.94 -5.07
C ALA A 5 -2.32 4.31 -6.44
N ASN A 6 -1.94 3.03 -6.44
CA ASN A 6 -1.80 2.22 -7.64
C ASN A 6 -3.12 1.47 -7.87
N ASN A 7 -3.81 1.77 -8.96
CA ASN A 7 -4.84 0.89 -9.49
C ASN A 7 -4.22 0.18 -10.71
N PHE A 8 -4.34 -1.13 -10.76
CA PHE A 8 -3.84 -1.95 -11.88
C PHE A 8 -5.05 -2.66 -12.44
N ASP A 9 -5.54 -2.21 -13.60
CA ASP A 9 -6.72 -2.83 -14.23
C ASP A 9 -6.28 -4.02 -15.09
N MET A 10 -6.67 -5.21 -14.66
CA MET A 10 -6.39 -6.49 -15.31
C MET A 10 -7.46 -6.70 -16.37
N ASN A 11 -7.23 -6.27 -17.63
CA ASN A 11 -7.75 -6.88 -18.86
C ASN A 11 -7.50 -6.01 -20.12
N LEU A 12 -6.24 -5.86 -20.52
CA LEU A 12 -5.73 -5.71 -21.91
C LEU A 12 -4.26 -5.28 -21.76
N ARG A 13 -3.33 -5.98 -22.42
CA ARG A 13 -1.88 -5.72 -22.47
C ARG A 13 -1.51 -4.26 -22.13
N LEU A 14 -1.00 -4.03 -20.92
CA LEU A 14 -0.74 -2.72 -20.29
C LEU A 14 0.06 -1.79 -21.21
N ALA A 15 -0.65 -0.95 -21.95
CA ALA A 15 -0.08 0.05 -22.83
C ALA A 15 0.09 1.41 -22.16
N PHE A 16 -0.43 1.56 -20.94
CA PHE A 16 -0.47 2.79 -20.17
C PHE A 16 -0.21 2.49 -18.68
N GLY A 17 0.56 3.36 -18.03
CA GLY A 17 0.81 3.38 -16.60
C GLY A 17 0.55 4.77 -16.05
N TYR A 18 0.14 4.84 -14.79
CA TYR A 18 -0.08 6.08 -14.07
C TYR A 18 0.49 5.97 -12.65
N THR A 19 1.06 7.06 -12.16
CA THR A 19 1.58 7.15 -10.80
C THR A 19 1.26 8.54 -10.27
N SER A 20 0.87 8.63 -9.00
CA SER A 20 0.56 9.90 -8.34
C SER A 20 1.29 10.03 -7.02
N LEU A 21 1.79 11.24 -6.75
CA LEU A 21 2.45 11.63 -5.53
C LEU A 21 1.45 12.44 -4.68
N ILE A 22 1.04 11.92 -3.52
CA ILE A 22 0.00 12.54 -2.67
C ILE A 22 0.57 12.91 -1.30
N GLY A 23 0.44 14.18 -0.89
CA GLY A 23 0.88 14.65 0.42
C GLY A 23 0.15 13.93 1.54
N TYR A 24 0.89 13.33 2.48
CA TYR A 24 0.26 12.53 3.55
C TYR A 24 -0.63 13.34 4.50
N TYR A 25 -0.17 14.54 4.89
CA TYR A 25 -0.92 15.39 5.81
C TYR A 25 -2.08 16.11 5.10
N SER A 26 -1.86 16.55 3.86
CA SER A 26 -2.86 17.33 3.13
C SER A 26 -3.90 16.47 2.39
N GLY A 27 -3.55 15.21 2.06
CA GLY A 27 -4.33 14.36 1.17
C GLY A 27 -4.41 14.89 -0.27
N LYS A 28 -3.66 15.93 -0.62
CA LYS A 28 -3.69 16.57 -1.94
C LYS A 28 -2.63 15.98 -2.87
N VAL A 29 -2.96 15.89 -4.15
CA VAL A 29 -2.01 15.50 -5.19
C VAL A 29 -0.94 16.60 -5.31
N ILE A 30 0.31 16.21 -5.15
CA ILE A 30 1.49 17.07 -5.35
C ILE A 30 1.89 17.04 -6.82
N SER A 31 1.92 15.83 -7.41
CA SER A 31 2.30 15.62 -8.81
C SER A 31 1.78 14.27 -9.29
N TYR A 32 1.70 14.09 -10.60
CA TYR A 32 1.36 12.81 -11.21
C TYR A 32 2.13 12.64 -12.51
N ASN A 33 2.29 11.39 -12.94
CA ASN A 33 2.92 11.04 -14.19
C ASN A 33 2.12 9.94 -14.90
N THR A 34 2.27 9.91 -16.22
CA THR A 34 1.76 8.83 -17.06
C THR A 34 2.86 8.34 -18.00
N ARG A 35 2.80 7.04 -18.29
CA ARG A 35 3.64 6.40 -19.31
C ARG A 35 2.77 5.66 -20.29
N SER A 36 3.16 5.66 -21.55
CA SER A 36 2.49 4.91 -22.61
C SER A 36 3.51 4.32 -23.57
N THR A 37 3.37 3.02 -23.81
CA THR A 37 4.21 2.27 -24.77
C THR A 37 3.60 2.19 -26.15
N ARG A 38 2.34 2.56 -26.32
CA ARG A 38 1.62 2.38 -27.58
C ARG A 38 0.88 3.63 -28.00
N CYS A 39 0.87 3.84 -29.31
CA CYS A 39 -0.06 4.76 -29.93
C CYS A 39 -0.63 4.10 -31.18
N SER A 40 -1.95 3.95 -31.22
CA SER A 40 -2.63 3.28 -32.32
C SER A 40 -2.29 3.90 -33.68
N ARG A 41 -2.21 5.24 -33.78
CA ARG A 41 -1.91 5.89 -35.07
C ARG A 41 -0.47 5.66 -35.50
N CYS A 42 0.49 5.71 -34.58
CA CYS A 42 1.88 5.33 -34.87
C CYS A 42 2.00 3.87 -35.33
N GLU A 43 1.24 2.95 -34.73
CA GLU A 43 1.22 1.54 -35.14
C GLU A 43 0.66 1.33 -36.55
N HIS A 44 -0.15 2.26 -37.05
CA HIS A 44 -0.66 2.28 -38.43
C HIS A 44 0.19 3.12 -39.39
N GLY A 45 1.42 3.47 -39.00
CA GLY A 45 2.38 4.16 -39.88
C GLY A 45 2.26 5.69 -39.91
N HIS A 46 1.39 6.30 -39.10
CA HIS A 46 1.36 7.76 -38.98
C HIS A 46 2.57 8.27 -38.18
N THR A 47 3.08 9.44 -38.55
CA THR A 47 4.16 10.08 -37.80
C THR A 47 3.62 10.71 -36.52
N LYS A 48 4.49 10.93 -35.53
CA LYS A 48 4.10 11.54 -34.23
C LYS A 48 3.53 12.96 -34.39
N SER A 49 3.93 13.70 -35.42
CA SER A 49 3.42 15.04 -35.71
C SER A 49 1.99 15.05 -36.26
N ASP A 50 1.50 13.93 -36.78
CA ASP A 50 0.20 13.87 -37.46
C ASP A 50 -1.00 13.74 -36.51
N HIS A 51 -0.76 13.59 -35.20
CA HIS A 51 -1.81 13.38 -34.20
C HIS A 51 -1.31 13.72 -32.78
N ASP A 52 -2.22 13.76 -31.81
CA ASP A 52 -1.88 13.83 -30.37
C ASP A 52 -1.24 12.49 -29.93
N CYS A 53 0.06 12.35 -30.19
CA CYS A 53 0.82 11.17 -29.84
C CYS A 53 1.22 11.21 -28.36
N ARG A 54 0.54 10.40 -27.54
CA ARG A 54 0.86 10.27 -26.11
C ARG A 54 1.85 9.15 -25.78
N LYS A 55 2.43 8.49 -26.79
CA LYS A 55 3.48 7.47 -26.59
C LYS A 55 4.76 8.17 -26.11
N ASN A 56 5.15 7.89 -24.87
CA ASN A 56 6.28 8.53 -24.19
C ASN A 56 7.17 7.53 -23.43
N PHE A 57 7.00 6.23 -23.62
CA PHE A 57 7.80 5.20 -22.98
C PHE A 57 8.13 4.08 -23.96
N ASP A 58 9.39 3.66 -24.03
CA ASP A 58 9.84 2.58 -24.91
C ASP A 58 10.22 1.30 -24.13
N GLY A 59 10.17 1.34 -22.79
CA GLY A 59 10.42 0.20 -21.92
C GLY A 59 9.22 -0.75 -21.79
N SER A 60 9.38 -1.80 -20.97
CA SER A 60 8.29 -2.74 -20.68
C SER A 60 7.21 -2.11 -19.81
N ALA A 61 5.97 -2.61 -19.85
CA ALA A 61 4.90 -2.15 -18.97
C ALA A 61 5.28 -2.20 -17.47
N ARG A 62 6.09 -3.18 -17.07
CA ARG A 62 6.59 -3.32 -15.68
C ARG A 62 7.61 -2.26 -15.29
N ALA A 63 8.29 -1.65 -16.25
CA ALA A 63 9.29 -0.61 -16.00
C ALA A 63 8.67 0.79 -15.89
N MET A 64 7.39 0.96 -16.26
CA MET A 64 6.72 2.26 -16.22
C MET A 64 6.61 2.82 -14.80
N GLU A 65 6.25 1.99 -13.82
CA GLU A 65 6.05 2.44 -12.45
C GLU A 65 7.35 2.88 -11.77
N PRO A 66 8.46 2.11 -11.82
CA PRO A 66 9.74 2.58 -11.30
C PRO A 66 10.23 3.87 -11.96
N ASP A 67 10.11 3.97 -13.29
CA ASP A 67 10.50 5.16 -14.05
C ASP A 67 9.68 6.40 -13.63
N MET A 68 8.36 6.28 -13.55
CA MET A 68 7.52 7.38 -13.07
C MET A 68 7.78 7.74 -11.61
N SER A 69 8.12 6.75 -10.77
CA SER A 69 8.41 6.97 -9.35
C SER A 69 9.69 7.79 -9.17
N VAL A 70 10.75 7.47 -9.93
CA VAL A 70 11.98 8.29 -9.98
C VAL A 70 11.64 9.72 -10.41
N ASP A 71 10.81 9.88 -11.44
CA ASP A 71 10.46 11.22 -11.90
C ASP A 71 9.66 12.02 -10.87
N LEU A 72 8.72 11.38 -10.18
CA LEU A 72 7.89 12.07 -9.18
C LEU A 72 8.64 12.38 -7.89
N VAL A 73 9.64 11.58 -7.53
CA VAL A 73 10.31 11.67 -6.22
C VAL A 73 11.65 12.40 -6.33
N THR A 74 12.44 12.09 -7.36
CA THR A 74 13.80 12.56 -7.51
C THR A 74 13.91 13.65 -8.58
N ASN A 75 13.20 13.53 -9.70
CA ASN A 75 13.29 14.50 -10.81
C ASN A 75 12.17 15.54 -10.84
N ASN A 76 11.35 15.60 -9.80
CA ASN A 76 10.21 16.51 -9.78
C ASN A 76 10.66 17.97 -9.76
N LYS A 77 10.31 18.70 -10.81
CA LYS A 77 10.69 20.09 -11.00
C LYS A 77 10.21 21.00 -9.85
N LEU A 78 8.95 20.85 -9.44
CA LEU A 78 8.37 21.68 -8.37
C LEU A 78 9.08 21.44 -7.04
N LEU A 79 9.40 20.18 -6.72
CA LEU A 79 10.14 19.86 -5.49
C LEU A 79 11.56 20.42 -5.51
N LYS A 80 12.25 20.35 -6.66
CA LYS A 80 13.59 20.93 -6.83
C LYS A 80 13.59 22.45 -6.72
N GLU A 81 12.63 23.12 -7.32
CA GLU A 81 12.49 24.60 -7.28
C GLU A 81 12.25 25.11 -5.86
N GLU A 82 11.47 24.38 -5.07
CA GLU A 82 11.17 24.71 -3.67
C GLU A 82 12.22 24.16 -2.67
N ASN A 83 13.28 23.51 -3.16
CA ASN A 83 14.31 22.86 -2.33
C ASN A 83 13.72 21.86 -1.30
N VAL A 84 12.72 21.08 -1.73
CA VAL A 84 12.02 20.06 -0.93
C VAL A 84 12.49 18.67 -1.34
N ILE A 85 12.82 17.84 -0.35
CA ILE A 85 13.11 16.43 -0.55
C ILE A 85 12.01 15.54 0.02
N ILE A 86 11.82 14.37 -0.59
CA ILE A 86 10.94 13.33 -0.06
C ILE A 86 11.78 12.32 0.71
N SER A 87 11.62 12.31 2.04
CA SER A 87 12.34 11.37 2.92
C SER A 87 11.62 10.03 3.12
N VAL A 88 10.28 10.01 3.03
CA VAL A 88 9.46 8.82 3.30
C VAL A 88 8.41 8.64 2.22
N LEU A 89 8.44 7.49 1.56
CA LEU A 89 7.44 6.99 0.62
C LEU A 89 6.58 5.92 1.28
N ILE A 90 5.27 6.08 1.20
CA ILE A 90 4.29 5.09 1.63
C ILE A 90 3.63 4.52 0.38
N GLY A 91 3.72 3.22 0.19
CA GLY A 91 3.15 2.57 -0.98
C GLY A 91 2.90 1.09 -0.77
N ASP A 92 2.67 0.41 -1.88
CA ASP A 92 2.62 -1.04 -1.89
C ASP A 92 3.97 -1.66 -1.51
N ASP A 93 3.98 -2.97 -1.32
CA ASP A 93 5.21 -3.69 -0.96
C ASP A 93 6.09 -4.02 -2.18
N ASP A 94 5.84 -3.44 -3.37
CA ASP A 94 6.67 -3.71 -4.53
C ASP A 94 8.07 -3.08 -4.40
N SER A 95 9.09 -3.89 -4.61
CA SER A 95 10.48 -3.47 -4.38
C SER A 95 11.07 -2.69 -5.56
N SER A 96 10.47 -2.78 -6.75
CA SER A 96 11.08 -2.23 -7.96
C SER A 96 11.06 -0.70 -7.98
N ALA A 97 9.94 -0.09 -7.58
CA ALA A 97 9.80 1.37 -7.55
C ALA A 97 10.75 2.03 -6.54
N ILE A 98 10.80 1.51 -5.31
CA ILE A 98 11.70 2.05 -4.28
C ILE A 98 13.17 1.83 -4.63
N ALA A 99 13.51 0.69 -5.24
CA ALA A 99 14.89 0.41 -5.65
C ALA A 99 15.36 1.43 -6.69
N ALA A 100 14.54 1.72 -7.71
CA ALA A 100 14.84 2.74 -8.70
C ALA A 100 14.96 4.14 -8.07
N VAL A 101 14.03 4.52 -7.19
CA VAL A 101 14.10 5.81 -6.48
C VAL A 101 15.39 5.94 -5.67
N ARG A 102 15.78 4.91 -4.91
CA ARG A 102 17.00 4.93 -4.08
C ARG A 102 18.28 4.94 -4.89
N GLN A 103 18.26 4.36 -6.09
CA GLN A 103 19.40 4.39 -7.00
C GLN A 103 19.67 5.81 -7.52
N GLU A 104 18.62 6.59 -7.75
CA GLU A 104 18.72 7.93 -8.35
C GLU A 104 18.72 9.07 -7.31
N ALA A 105 18.13 8.86 -6.14
CA ALA A 105 18.09 9.87 -5.08
C ALA A 105 19.49 10.13 -4.50
N SER A 106 19.80 11.41 -4.26
CA SER A 106 21.03 11.83 -3.57
C SER A 106 20.97 11.66 -2.04
N HIS A 107 19.85 11.17 -1.52
CA HIS A 107 19.56 11.01 -0.10
C HIS A 107 18.83 9.69 0.16
N GLU A 108 18.83 9.26 1.42
CA GLU A 108 18.11 8.06 1.81
C GLU A 108 16.59 8.29 1.77
N VAL A 109 15.89 7.40 1.07
CA VAL A 109 14.43 7.37 1.02
C VAL A 109 13.91 6.16 1.77
N GLU A 110 13.21 6.40 2.87
CA GLU A 110 12.54 5.38 3.65
C GLU A 110 11.27 4.90 2.94
N LYS A 111 10.99 3.59 3.02
CA LYS A 111 9.77 3.00 2.48
C LYS A 111 8.92 2.45 3.60
N TRP A 112 7.68 2.89 3.66
CA TRP A 112 6.64 2.37 4.55
C TRP A 112 5.57 1.66 3.73
N SER A 113 5.08 0.53 4.23
CA SER A 113 3.92 -0.14 3.64
C SER A 113 2.65 0.64 3.98
N ASP A 114 1.76 0.81 3.01
CA ASP A 114 0.43 1.33 3.33
C ASP A 114 -0.41 0.28 4.09
N THR A 115 -1.40 0.77 4.84
CA THR A 115 -2.25 -0.07 5.69
C THR A 115 -3.06 -1.11 4.92
N ASN A 116 -3.41 -0.83 3.65
CA ASN A 116 -4.17 -1.76 2.83
C ASN A 116 -3.30 -2.95 2.42
N HIS A 117 -2.06 -2.69 2.01
CA HIS A 117 -1.10 -3.73 1.69
C HIS A 117 -0.66 -4.52 2.93
N ALA A 118 -0.42 -3.85 4.06
CA ALA A 118 -0.17 -4.51 5.34
C ALA A 118 -1.33 -5.45 5.73
N LYS A 119 -2.58 -4.99 5.61
CA LYS A 119 -3.78 -5.81 5.84
C LYS A 119 -3.84 -6.98 4.87
N LYS A 120 -3.63 -6.74 3.57
CA LYS A 120 -3.66 -7.77 2.51
C LYS A 120 -2.62 -8.86 2.76
N ASN A 121 -1.42 -8.51 3.20
CA ASN A 121 -0.38 -9.46 3.56
C ASN A 121 -0.80 -10.35 4.73
N LEU A 122 -1.36 -9.75 5.78
CA LEU A 122 -1.90 -10.50 6.91
C LEU A 122 -3.02 -11.44 6.46
N THR A 123 -4.04 -10.92 5.78
CA THR A 123 -5.20 -11.73 5.38
C THR A 123 -4.81 -12.84 4.40
N SER A 124 -3.89 -12.60 3.47
CA SER A 124 -3.35 -13.63 2.58
C SER A 124 -2.70 -14.78 3.35
N ARG A 125 -1.93 -14.48 4.41
CA ARG A 125 -1.34 -15.51 5.28
C ARG A 125 -2.41 -16.25 6.10
N LEU A 126 -3.43 -15.54 6.58
CA LEU A 126 -4.53 -16.15 7.32
C LEU A 126 -5.37 -17.10 6.44
N TYR A 127 -5.56 -16.80 5.16
CA TYR A 127 -6.22 -17.71 4.23
C TYR A 127 -5.45 -19.03 4.03
N LYS A 128 -4.12 -19.02 4.13
CA LYS A 128 -3.31 -20.24 4.08
C LYS A 128 -3.51 -21.17 5.28
N LEU A 129 -4.14 -20.69 6.34
CA LEU A 129 -4.51 -21.48 7.52
C LEU A 129 -5.92 -22.08 7.40
N SER A 130 -6.53 -22.05 6.21
CA SER A 130 -7.87 -22.60 5.95
C SER A 130 -8.98 -22.01 6.85
N LEU A 131 -8.81 -20.76 7.28
CA LEU A 131 -9.81 -20.04 8.07
C LEU A 131 -10.98 -19.58 7.19
N SER A 132 -12.18 -19.47 7.79
CA SER A 132 -13.33 -18.93 7.07
C SER A 132 -13.14 -17.45 6.72
N ALA A 133 -13.69 -17.00 5.59
CA ALA A 133 -13.57 -15.61 5.14
C ALA A 133 -14.07 -14.60 6.19
N LYS A 134 -15.07 -14.98 7.01
CA LYS A 134 -15.57 -14.17 8.12
C LYS A 134 -14.50 -13.95 9.18
N VAL A 135 -13.82 -15.02 9.60
CA VAL A 135 -12.73 -14.99 10.58
C VAL A 135 -11.55 -14.17 10.04
N VAL A 136 -11.15 -14.40 8.78
CA VAL A 136 -10.03 -13.65 8.17
C VAL A 136 -10.34 -12.15 8.10
N ASN A 137 -11.56 -11.78 7.70
CA ASN A 137 -11.97 -10.37 7.67
C ASN A 137 -11.99 -9.74 9.06
N TYR A 138 -12.46 -10.47 10.07
CA TYR A 138 -12.45 -10.02 11.47
C TYR A 138 -11.04 -9.71 11.97
N PHE A 139 -10.09 -10.64 11.80
CA PHE A 139 -8.68 -10.39 12.13
C PHE A 139 -8.09 -9.20 11.34
N GLY A 140 -8.43 -9.09 10.05
CA GLY A 140 -8.00 -7.97 9.22
C GLY A 140 -8.55 -6.62 9.69
N GLN A 141 -9.76 -6.57 10.26
CA GLN A 141 -10.32 -5.35 10.84
C GLN A 141 -9.65 -4.99 12.17
N LEU A 142 -9.45 -5.97 13.05
CA LEU A 142 -8.73 -5.77 14.31
C LEU A 142 -7.32 -5.23 14.05
N PHE A 143 -6.60 -5.83 13.10
CA PHE A 143 -5.27 -5.40 12.72
C PHE A 143 -5.23 -3.92 12.29
N VAL A 144 -6.11 -3.50 11.38
CA VAL A 144 -6.16 -2.08 10.94
C VAL A 144 -6.55 -1.15 12.08
N ARG A 145 -7.46 -1.57 12.97
CA ARG A 145 -7.82 -0.78 14.16
C ARG A 145 -6.61 -0.56 15.08
N VAL A 146 -5.81 -1.60 15.32
CA VAL A 146 -4.56 -1.48 16.11
C VAL A 146 -3.67 -0.41 15.52
N LEU A 147 -3.36 -0.53 14.22
CA LEU A 147 -2.44 0.36 13.52
C LEU A 147 -2.91 1.82 13.53
N ASN A 148 -4.22 2.03 13.41
CA ASN A 148 -4.80 3.37 13.41
C ASN A 148 -4.85 3.99 14.82
N HIS A 149 -5.14 3.20 15.86
CA HIS A 149 -5.27 3.71 17.22
C HIS A 149 -3.92 4.01 17.87
N HIS A 150 -2.91 3.16 17.64
CA HIS A 150 -1.57 3.31 18.21
C HIS A 150 -0.56 3.94 17.24
N LYS A 151 -1.08 4.72 16.28
CA LYS A 151 -0.27 5.34 15.24
C LYS A 151 0.83 6.22 15.84
N GLY A 152 2.08 5.93 15.50
CA GLY A 152 3.25 6.65 16.01
C GLY A 152 3.78 6.13 17.36
N ASN A 153 3.16 5.12 17.96
CA ASN A 153 3.64 4.47 19.18
C ASN A 153 3.91 2.97 18.90
N VAL A 154 5.19 2.65 18.71
CA VAL A 154 5.63 1.30 18.33
C VAL A 154 5.39 0.28 19.44
N GLU A 155 5.63 0.67 20.69
CA GLU A 155 5.53 -0.21 21.85
C GLU A 155 4.07 -0.61 22.11
N ASP A 156 3.16 0.36 22.17
CA ASP A 156 1.74 0.11 22.33
C ASP A 156 1.16 -0.63 21.11
N THR A 157 1.60 -0.31 19.88
CA THR A 157 1.22 -1.05 18.68
C THR A 157 1.61 -2.52 18.81
N ALA A 158 2.86 -2.82 19.22
CA ALA A 158 3.35 -4.19 19.35
C ALA A 158 2.60 -4.97 20.45
N GLU A 159 2.33 -4.34 21.59
CA GLU A 159 1.52 -4.94 22.66
C GLU A 159 0.08 -5.23 22.17
N ALA A 160 -0.53 -4.25 21.50
CA ALA A 160 -1.87 -4.35 20.96
C ALA A 160 -2.01 -5.44 19.89
N LEU A 161 -1.03 -5.57 18.99
CA LEU A 161 -0.99 -6.63 17.97
C LEU A 161 -0.95 -8.03 18.60
N LYS A 162 -0.15 -8.22 19.66
CA LYS A 162 -0.08 -9.48 20.40
C LYS A 162 -1.41 -9.84 21.07
N ASN A 163 -2.21 -8.83 21.42
CA ASN A 163 -3.49 -9.04 22.09
C ASN A 163 -4.67 -9.36 21.14
N ILE A 164 -4.49 -9.25 19.82
CA ILE A 164 -5.55 -9.57 18.85
C ILE A 164 -6.02 -11.03 18.98
N VAL A 165 -5.07 -11.97 19.10
CA VAL A 165 -5.40 -13.40 19.19
C VAL A 165 -6.09 -13.73 20.52
N PRO A 166 -5.54 -13.38 21.71
CA PRO A 166 -6.26 -13.52 22.97
C PRO A 166 -7.68 -12.96 22.94
N HIS A 167 -7.85 -11.74 22.40
CA HIS A 167 -9.16 -11.11 22.24
C HIS A 167 -10.12 -11.95 21.39
N ALA A 168 -9.67 -12.45 20.23
CA ALA A 168 -10.49 -13.28 19.34
C ALA A 168 -10.96 -14.59 19.98
N TYR A 169 -10.23 -15.08 21.00
CA TYR A 169 -10.56 -16.29 21.77
C TYR A 169 -11.24 -16.00 23.12
N GLY A 170 -11.72 -14.77 23.34
CA GLY A 170 -12.46 -14.38 24.55
C GLY A 170 -11.58 -14.05 25.77
N THR A 171 -10.26 -13.94 25.62
CA THR A 171 -9.37 -13.49 26.70
C THR A 171 -9.21 -11.98 26.64
N HIS A 172 -9.81 -11.28 27.60
CA HIS A 172 -9.93 -9.83 27.59
C HIS A 172 -9.03 -9.08 28.60
N ASP A 173 -8.13 -9.79 29.30
CA ASP A 173 -7.29 -9.23 30.38
C ASP A 173 -6.46 -8.01 29.96
N LYS A 174 -6.05 -7.96 28.68
CA LYS A 174 -5.24 -6.87 28.09
C LYS A 174 -6.00 -6.05 27.06
N CYS A 175 -7.32 -6.18 26.99
CA CYS A 175 -8.15 -5.38 26.09
C CYS A 175 -8.26 -3.94 26.61
N LYS A 176 -7.41 -3.05 26.07
CA LYS A 176 -7.54 -1.59 26.24
C LYS A 176 -8.77 -1.07 25.46
N GLU A 177 -9.11 0.22 25.65
CA GLU A 177 -10.32 0.85 25.08
C GLU A 177 -10.47 0.71 23.56
N TRP A 178 -9.38 0.66 22.82
CA TRP A 178 -9.39 0.54 21.36
C TRP A 178 -9.90 -0.81 20.83
N LEU A 179 -9.91 -1.86 21.68
CA LEU A 179 -10.52 -3.17 21.38
C LEU A 179 -11.99 -3.24 21.79
N LYS A 180 -12.51 -2.25 22.54
CA LYS A 180 -13.88 -2.23 23.09
C LYS A 180 -14.93 -1.84 22.04
N CYS A 181 -14.87 -2.41 20.84
CA CYS A 181 -15.99 -2.38 19.91
C CYS A 181 -16.80 -3.67 20.06
N HIS A 182 -17.54 -3.75 21.15
CA HIS A 182 -18.92 -4.25 21.29
C HIS A 182 -19.17 -4.57 22.77
N GLU A 183 -19.65 -3.60 23.55
CA GLU A 183 -20.19 -3.85 24.91
C GLU A 183 -21.33 -4.89 24.90
N LYS A 184 -21.88 -5.21 23.73
CA LYS A 184 -22.89 -6.28 23.55
C LYS A 184 -22.31 -7.67 23.29
N ASP A 185 -21.01 -7.82 23.07
CA ASP A 185 -20.40 -9.05 22.55
C ASP A 185 -18.96 -9.30 23.07
N ASN A 186 -18.63 -8.86 24.29
CA ASN A 186 -17.36 -9.24 24.96
C ASN A 186 -17.18 -10.77 25.14
N ASN A 187 -18.16 -11.59 24.75
CA ASN A 187 -18.10 -13.05 24.75
C ASN A 187 -18.26 -13.64 23.33
N PHE A 188 -18.25 -12.83 22.29
CA PHE A 188 -18.45 -13.31 20.92
C PHE A 188 -17.18 -13.98 20.40
N ILE A 189 -17.29 -15.29 20.17
CA ILE A 189 -16.24 -16.12 19.61
C ILE A 189 -16.77 -16.75 18.33
N TYR A 190 -16.10 -16.52 17.21
CA TYR A 190 -16.46 -17.16 15.94
C TYR A 190 -16.36 -18.69 16.05
N LYS A 191 -17.43 -19.40 15.71
CA LYS A 191 -17.47 -20.88 15.72
C LYS A 191 -16.42 -21.54 14.82
N ASP A 192 -16.04 -20.83 13.75
CA ASP A 192 -15.07 -21.29 12.76
C ASP A 192 -13.61 -21.06 13.19
N LEU A 193 -13.37 -20.50 14.39
CA LEU A 193 -12.02 -20.41 14.93
C LEU A 193 -11.48 -21.82 15.20
N PRO A 194 -10.18 -22.07 14.93
CA PRO A 194 -9.53 -23.30 15.35
C PRO A 194 -9.79 -23.54 16.83
N LYS A 195 -10.15 -24.77 17.21
CA LYS A 195 -10.29 -25.11 18.64
C LYS A 195 -8.94 -24.90 19.31
N LYS A 196 -8.92 -24.49 20.60
CA LYS A 196 -7.71 -24.45 21.42
C LYS A 196 -7.13 -25.86 21.54
N THR A 197 -6.37 -26.32 20.55
CA THR A 197 -5.40 -27.40 20.75
C THR A 197 -4.29 -26.75 21.56
N THR A 198 -4.08 -27.24 22.78
CA THR A 198 -2.93 -26.89 23.61
C THR A 198 -1.66 -26.94 22.77
N PHE A 199 -1.11 -25.76 22.45
CA PHE A 199 0.28 -25.66 22.02
C PHE A 199 1.10 -25.79 23.30
N ASN A 200 1.49 -27.03 23.62
CA ASN A 200 2.51 -27.32 24.62
C ASN A 200 3.87 -26.86 24.10
#